data_AF-A0A6G8Q6V7-F1
#
_entry.id   AF-A0A6G8Q6V7-F1
#
_cell.length_a   1.000
_cell.length_b   1.000
_cell.length_c   1.000
_cell.angle_alpha   90.00
_cell.angle_beta   90.00
_cell.angle_gamma   90.00
#
_symmetry.space_group_name_H-M   'P 1'
#
loop_
_entity.id
_entity.type
_entity.pdbx_description
1 polymer ?
#
loop_
_entity_poly.entity_id
_entity_poly.type
_entity_poly.pdbx_seq_one_letter_code
_entity_poly.pdbx_strand_id
1 'polypeptide(L)'
;MIETAPTQRTGRLPAWKTSRLLSVRPFGRRRHKMTRAGLRNLARARSEALIGLLQEREASRPLDDVVIKDHEYPHRRVTLHDIETQRIYAEDYLEGISELREQLAERGIRSWPLNAYYASPQNEADLRTISTALLEMAGRLRT
;
A
#
# COMPACT_ATOMS: atom_id res chain seq x y z
N MET A 1 -41.86 18.17 55.30
CA MET A 1 -40.49 18.35 54.74
C MET A 1 -40.55 18.06 53.25
N ILE A 2 -40.24 19.10 52.46
CA ILE A 2 -39.79 19.12 51.05
C ILE A 2 -40.81 18.76 49.95
N GLU A 3 -41.31 19.82 49.30
CA GLU A 3 -41.79 19.85 47.91
C GLU A 3 -40.60 19.87 46.93
N THR A 4 -40.74 19.21 45.77
CA THR A 4 -40.55 19.72 44.39
C THR A 4 -40.17 18.63 43.39
N ALA A 5 -40.66 18.85 42.16
CA ALA A 5 -40.84 17.91 41.05
C ALA A 5 -39.56 17.70 40.20
N PRO A 6 -39.62 16.90 39.10
CA PRO A 6 -38.46 16.33 38.41
C PRO A 6 -37.82 17.30 37.41
N THR A 7 -36.49 17.25 37.28
CA THR A 7 -35.76 17.97 36.23
C THR A 7 -35.16 16.99 35.24
N GLN A 8 -35.69 16.99 34.01
CA GLN A 8 -34.99 16.47 32.84
C GLN A 8 -33.78 17.35 32.54
N ARG A 9 -32.61 16.76 32.28
CA ARG A 9 -31.59 17.43 31.46
C ARG A 9 -30.75 16.43 30.69
N THR A 10 -31.10 16.34 29.42
CA THR A 10 -30.30 15.99 28.25
C THR A 10 -28.80 16.28 28.42
N GLY A 11 -28.03 15.24 28.75
CA GLY A 11 -26.57 15.24 28.66
C GLY A 11 -26.13 14.62 27.34
N ARG A 12 -26.02 15.45 26.30
CA ARG A 12 -25.39 15.12 25.01
C ARG A 12 -24.06 14.41 25.22
N LEU A 13 -23.88 13.29 24.53
CA LEU A 13 -22.60 12.61 24.38
C LEU A 13 -21.51 13.59 23.88
N PRO A 14 -20.28 13.54 24.42
CA PRO A 14 -19.22 14.47 24.05
C PRO A 14 -18.74 14.22 22.61
N ALA A 15 -18.86 15.28 21.81
CA ALA A 15 -18.57 15.35 20.37
C ALA A 15 -17.07 15.39 20.06
N TRP A 16 -16.31 14.32 20.34
CA TRP A 16 -14.91 14.25 19.91
C TRP A 16 -14.41 12.86 19.49
N LYS A 17 -15.29 11.88 19.24
CA LYS A 17 -14.88 10.53 18.78
C LYS A 17 -15.28 10.16 17.34
N THR A 18 -15.47 11.16 16.48
CA THR A 18 -15.61 10.93 15.05
C THR A 18 -14.76 11.93 14.31
N SER A 19 -13.66 11.42 13.73
CA SER A 19 -12.88 11.95 12.60
C SER A 19 -11.38 11.85 12.86
N ARG A 20 -10.84 10.62 12.95
CA ARG A 20 -9.58 10.37 12.25
C ARG A 20 -9.92 10.18 10.78
N LEU A 21 -10.33 11.29 10.16
CA LEU A 21 -10.10 11.49 8.74
C LEU A 21 -8.58 11.43 8.61
N LEU A 22 -8.07 10.30 8.11
CA LEU A 22 -6.77 10.24 7.49
C LEU A 22 -6.71 11.42 6.52
N SER A 23 -6.00 12.46 6.95
CA SER A 23 -5.69 13.62 6.14
C SER A 23 -4.79 13.10 5.03
N VAL A 24 -5.41 12.64 3.94
CA VAL A 24 -4.76 12.47 2.65
C VAL A 24 -4.37 13.87 2.25
N ARG A 25 -3.16 14.27 2.63
CA ARG A 25 -2.57 15.55 2.29
C ARG A 25 -2.67 15.72 0.77
N PRO A 26 -3.38 16.72 0.24
CA PRO A 26 -3.34 17.01 -1.17
C PRO A 26 -2.03 17.76 -1.42
N PHE A 27 -0.91 17.04 -1.51
CA PHE A 27 0.34 17.62 -1.98
C PHE A 27 0.28 17.80 -3.48
N GLY A 28 -0.52 18.78 -3.90
CA GLY A 28 -0.49 19.36 -5.23
C GLY A 28 0.79 20.17 -5.46
N ARG A 29 1.96 19.52 -5.43
CA ARG A 29 3.03 19.97 -6.32
C ARG A 29 2.61 19.50 -7.70
N ARG A 30 2.48 20.42 -8.65
CA ARG A 30 2.19 20.11 -10.07
C ARG A 30 3.41 19.35 -10.61
N ARG A 31 3.47 18.03 -10.34
CA ARG A 31 4.59 17.16 -10.71
C ARG A 31 4.63 17.08 -12.24
N HIS A 32 5.83 17.15 -12.81
CA HIS A 32 6.00 17.13 -14.25
C HIS A 32 5.48 15.80 -14.80
N LYS A 33 4.54 15.89 -15.76
CA LYS A 33 4.01 14.70 -16.42
C LYS A 33 5.12 14.03 -17.21
N MET A 34 5.44 12.78 -16.87
CA MET A 34 6.41 12.00 -17.64
C MET A 34 5.86 11.64 -19.02
N THR A 35 6.76 11.48 -19.99
CA THR A 35 6.41 10.94 -21.31
C THR A 35 5.96 9.48 -21.21
N ARG A 36 5.23 8.96 -22.20
CA ARG A 36 4.86 7.52 -22.25
C ARG A 36 6.10 6.63 -22.17
N ALA A 37 7.16 6.99 -22.89
CA ALA A 37 8.44 6.27 -22.87
C ALA A 37 9.10 6.33 -21.47
N GLY A 38 9.08 7.49 -20.81
CA GLY A 38 9.59 7.67 -19.45
C GLY A 38 8.84 6.81 -18.44
N LEU A 39 7.50 6.82 -18.46
CA LEU A 39 6.67 5.98 -17.58
C LEU A 39 6.90 4.50 -17.80
N ARG A 40 7.05 4.08 -19.07
CA ARG A 40 7.32 2.68 -19.42
C ARG A 40 8.65 2.23 -18.83
N ASN A 41 9.70 3.02 -19.02
CA ASN A 41 11.03 2.69 -18.52
C ASN A 41 11.05 2.71 -16.98
N LEU A 42 10.37 3.67 -16.35
CA LEU A 42 10.24 3.73 -14.90
C LEU A 42 9.47 2.52 -14.34
N ALA A 43 8.37 2.12 -14.98
CA ALA A 43 7.60 0.94 -14.56
C ALA A 43 8.41 -0.35 -14.64
N ARG A 44 9.23 -0.51 -15.70
CA ARG A 44 10.17 -1.63 -15.83
C ARG A 44 11.24 -1.59 -14.74
N ALA A 45 11.91 -0.46 -14.57
CA ALA A 45 12.95 -0.30 -13.55
C ALA A 45 12.40 -0.57 -12.13
N ARG A 46 11.17 -0.14 -11.83
CA ARG A 46 10.52 -0.42 -10.54
C ARG A 46 10.16 -1.89 -10.37
N SER A 47 9.69 -2.54 -11.42
CA SER A 47 9.48 -4.00 -11.41
C SER A 47 10.79 -4.75 -11.16
N GLU A 48 11.85 -4.40 -11.90
CA GLU A 48 13.18 -5.01 -11.75
C GLU A 48 13.73 -4.82 -10.34
N ALA A 49 13.60 -3.62 -9.77
CA ALA A 49 14.04 -3.33 -8.41
C ALA A 49 13.25 -4.13 -7.35
N LEU A 50 11.93 -4.32 -7.54
CA LEU A 50 11.14 -5.17 -6.65
C LEU A 50 11.55 -6.64 -6.74
N ILE A 51 11.87 -7.14 -7.94
CA ILE A 51 12.39 -8.50 -8.09
C ILE A 51 13.77 -8.63 -7.45
N GLY A 52 14.64 -7.63 -7.59
CA GLY A 52 15.94 -7.58 -6.93
C GLY A 52 15.81 -7.65 -5.41
N LEU A 53 14.93 -6.83 -4.82
CA LEU A 53 14.60 -6.90 -3.40
C LEU A 53 14.18 -8.32 -3.00
N LEU A 54 13.24 -8.92 -3.73
CA LEU A 54 12.74 -10.26 -3.41
C LEU A 54 13.85 -11.33 -3.49
N GLN A 55 14.77 -11.22 -4.44
CA GLN A 55 15.90 -12.14 -4.57
C GLN A 55 16.90 -11.99 -3.41
N GLU A 56 17.23 -10.76 -3.02
CA GLU A 56 18.09 -10.47 -1.87
C GLU A 56 17.46 -10.98 -0.56
N ARG A 57 16.15 -10.80 -0.42
CA ARG A 57 15.40 -11.28 0.74
C ARG A 57 15.34 -12.81 0.79
N GLU A 58 14.99 -13.47 -0.29
CA GLU A 58 15.01 -14.93 -0.37
C GLU A 58 16.40 -15.50 -0.04
N ALA A 59 17.47 -14.89 -0.55
CA ALA A 59 18.85 -15.32 -0.27
C ALA A 59 19.27 -15.12 1.19
N SER A 60 18.64 -14.18 1.91
CA SER A 60 18.91 -13.89 3.32
C SER A 60 17.89 -14.54 4.26
N ARG A 61 17.00 -15.40 3.74
CA ARG A 61 15.95 -16.04 4.52
C ARG A 61 16.54 -17.03 5.53
N PRO A 62 16.26 -16.87 6.84
CA PRO A 62 16.68 -17.85 7.83
C PRO A 62 15.93 -19.18 7.64
N LEU A 63 16.62 -20.30 7.88
CA LEU A 63 16.02 -21.64 7.78
C LEU A 63 14.91 -21.85 8.82
N ASP A 64 15.02 -21.20 9.98
CA ASP A 64 14.07 -21.27 11.10
C ASP A 64 13.15 -20.03 11.14
N ASP A 65 12.72 -19.55 9.96
CA ASP A 65 11.84 -18.38 9.86
C ASP A 65 10.51 -18.63 10.60
N VAL A 66 10.26 -17.82 11.61
CA VAL A 66 9.12 -18.00 12.52
C VAL A 66 7.86 -17.55 11.80
N VAL A 67 6.98 -18.51 11.53
CA VAL A 67 5.63 -18.23 11.03
C VAL A 67 4.82 -17.61 12.17
N ILE A 68 4.50 -16.33 12.02
CA ILE A 68 3.55 -15.65 12.89
C ILE A 68 2.16 -16.05 12.36
N LYS A 69 1.49 -16.94 13.09
CA LYS A 69 0.10 -17.26 12.79
C LYS A 69 -0.74 -16.00 12.97
N ASP A 70 -1.23 -15.45 11.87
CA ASP A 70 -2.29 -14.46 11.92
C ASP A 70 -3.60 -15.20 12.23
N HIS A 71 -4.09 -15.08 13.47
CA HIS A 71 -5.28 -15.81 13.93
C HIS A 71 -6.56 -15.42 13.18
N GLU A 72 -6.52 -14.30 12.44
CA GLU A 72 -7.67 -13.78 11.69
C GLU A 72 -7.79 -14.40 10.28
N TYR A 73 -6.69 -14.91 9.70
CA TYR A 73 -6.68 -15.50 8.35
C TYR A 73 -5.80 -16.77 8.29
N PRO A 74 -6.36 -17.98 8.49
CA PRO A 74 -5.57 -19.22 8.62
C PRO A 74 -4.79 -19.64 7.36
N HIS A 75 -5.13 -19.09 6.19
CA HIS A 75 -4.41 -19.29 4.93
C HIS A 75 -3.26 -18.28 4.73
N ARG A 76 -3.16 -17.27 5.61
CA ARG A 76 -2.15 -16.22 5.54
C ARG A 76 -1.01 -16.59 6.49
N ARG A 77 0.05 -17.15 5.93
CA ARG A 77 1.31 -17.37 6.66
C ARG A 77 2.14 -16.12 6.45
N VAL A 78 2.28 -15.31 7.49
CA VAL A 78 3.19 -14.16 7.52
C VAL A 78 4.35 -14.54 8.40
N THR A 79 5.57 -14.30 7.93
CA THR A 79 6.79 -14.55 8.70
C THR A 79 7.36 -13.25 9.25
N LEU A 80 8.26 -13.33 10.23
CA LEU A 80 9.02 -12.13 10.65
C LEU A 80 9.82 -11.55 9.46
N HIS A 81 10.34 -12.43 8.59
CA HIS A 81 11.03 -12.03 7.38
C HIS A 81 10.13 -11.26 6.39
N ASP A 82 8.85 -11.63 6.29
CA ASP A 82 7.87 -10.87 5.50
C ASP A 82 7.65 -9.46 6.06
N ILE A 83 7.56 -9.31 7.38
CA ILE A 83 7.35 -8.00 8.04
C ILE A 83 8.52 -7.05 7.76
N GLU A 84 9.75 -7.55 7.84
CA GLU A 84 10.93 -6.76 7.47
C GLU A 84 10.90 -6.35 5.99
N THR A 85 10.52 -7.28 5.12
CA THR A 85 10.40 -7.02 3.68
C THR A 85 9.33 -5.96 3.39
N GLN A 86 8.20 -6.02 4.09
CA GLN A 86 7.15 -5.00 4.02
C GLN A 86 7.65 -3.63 4.46
N ARG A 87 8.46 -3.59 5.52
CA ARG A 87 9.05 -2.34 6.02
C ARG A 87 9.99 -1.71 4.98
N ILE A 88 10.89 -2.50 4.40
CA ILE A 88 11.80 -2.04 3.33
C ILE A 88 10.98 -1.53 2.14
N TYR A 89 9.94 -2.27 1.74
CA TYR A 89 9.03 -1.83 0.68
C TYR A 89 8.37 -0.48 0.99
N ALA A 90 7.85 -0.31 2.22
CA ALA A 90 7.18 0.90 2.65
C ALA A 90 8.12 2.13 2.68
N GLU A 91 9.37 1.92 3.12
CA GLU A 91 10.38 2.97 3.24
C GLU A 91 10.93 3.38 1.86
N ASP A 92 11.27 2.41 0.99
CA ASP A 92 12.07 2.69 -0.22
C ASP A 92 11.27 2.71 -1.53
N TYR A 93 10.11 2.05 -1.58
CA TYR A 93 9.40 1.77 -2.85
C TYR A 93 8.01 2.39 -2.92
N LEU A 94 7.29 2.48 -1.79
CA LEU A 94 5.88 2.85 -1.76
C LEU A 94 5.58 4.21 -2.41
N GLU A 95 6.35 5.25 -2.10
CA GLU A 95 6.12 6.58 -2.68
C GLU A 95 6.27 6.57 -4.20
N GLY A 96 7.36 5.97 -4.70
CA GLY A 96 7.65 5.91 -6.13
C GLY A 96 6.61 5.09 -6.91
N ILE A 97 6.12 3.99 -6.33
CA ILE A 97 5.07 3.17 -6.92
C ILE A 97 3.72 3.89 -6.89
N SER A 98 3.40 4.60 -5.80
CA SER A 98 2.17 5.40 -5.71
C SER A 98 2.12 6.49 -6.77
N GLU A 99 3.22 7.23 -6.96
CA GLU A 99 3.31 8.25 -7.99
C GLU A 99 3.14 7.65 -9.40
N LEU A 100 3.85 6.56 -9.68
CA LEU A 100 3.76 5.87 -10.96
C LEU A 100 2.32 5.41 -11.25
N ARG A 101 1.64 4.85 -10.24
CA ARG A 101 0.24 4.41 -10.32
C ARG A 101 -0.69 5.58 -10.67
N GLU A 102 -0.51 6.73 -10.04
CA GLU A 102 -1.31 7.93 -10.32
C GLU A 102 -1.08 8.43 -11.75
N GLN A 103 0.18 8.52 -12.19
CA GLN A 103 0.47 8.94 -13.56
C GLN A 103 -0.09 7.98 -14.61
N LEU A 104 -0.09 6.68 -14.34
CA LEU A 104 -0.71 5.67 -15.22
C LEU A 104 -2.25 5.78 -15.21
N ALA A 105 -2.85 6.00 -14.03
CA ALA A 105 -4.30 6.14 -13.88
C ALA A 105 -4.85 7.38 -14.61
N GLU A 106 -4.11 8.51 -14.62
CA GLU A 106 -4.45 9.70 -15.41
C GLU A 106 -4.52 9.43 -16.91
N ARG A 107 -3.84 8.39 -17.39
CA ARG A 107 -3.79 7.98 -18.81
C ARG A 107 -4.74 6.83 -19.12
N GLY A 108 -5.64 6.49 -18.19
CA GLY A 108 -6.59 5.39 -18.34
C GLY A 108 -5.99 4.00 -18.15
N ILE A 109 -4.71 3.88 -17.79
CA ILE A 109 -4.05 2.60 -17.57
C ILE A 109 -4.19 2.25 -16.09
N ARG A 110 -5.04 1.28 -15.78
CA ARG A 110 -5.28 0.79 -14.41
C ARG A 110 -5.02 -0.72 -14.32
N SER A 111 -4.58 -1.14 -13.16
CA SER A 111 -4.43 -2.55 -12.78
C SER A 111 -5.11 -2.75 -11.43
N TRP A 112 -6.10 -3.65 -11.39
CA TRP A 112 -6.77 -4.02 -10.14
C TRP A 112 -5.77 -4.60 -9.13
N PRO A 113 -4.89 -5.56 -9.50
CA PRO A 113 -3.86 -6.06 -8.59
C PRO A 113 -2.97 -4.94 -8.01
N LEU A 114 -2.51 -4.01 -8.86
CA LEU A 114 -1.70 -2.90 -8.35
C LEU A 114 -2.47 -2.06 -7.33
N ASN A 115 -3.75 -1.74 -7.60
CA ASN A 115 -4.57 -0.97 -6.68
C ASN A 115 -4.88 -1.69 -5.36
N ALA A 116 -5.04 -3.02 -5.40
CA ALA A 116 -5.36 -3.82 -4.24
C ALA A 116 -4.18 -3.95 -3.28
N TYR A 117 -2.97 -4.13 -3.81
CA TYR A 117 -1.83 -4.55 -3.00
C TYR A 117 -0.79 -3.46 -2.73
N TYR A 118 -0.65 -2.42 -3.58
CA TYR A 118 0.49 -1.51 -3.49
C TYR A 118 0.64 -0.77 -2.15
N ALA A 119 -0.48 -0.48 -1.46
CA ALA A 119 -0.48 0.30 -0.23
C ALA A 119 -0.09 -0.52 1.02
N SER A 120 -0.33 -1.83 0.99
CA SER A 120 -0.04 -2.73 2.10
C SER A 120 0.14 -4.16 1.58
N PRO A 121 1.26 -4.45 0.89
CA PRO A 121 1.60 -5.82 0.53
C PRO A 121 1.91 -6.58 1.80
N GLN A 122 1.52 -7.85 1.87
CA GLN A 122 1.48 -8.59 3.14
C GLN A 122 2.41 -9.79 3.16
N ASN A 123 2.97 -10.11 2.01
CA ASN A 123 4.01 -11.12 1.85
C ASN A 123 4.72 -10.87 0.51
N GLU A 124 5.75 -11.67 0.25
CA GLU A 124 6.45 -11.64 -1.02
C GLU A 124 5.55 -11.88 -2.25
N ALA A 125 4.48 -12.68 -2.13
CA ALA A 125 3.59 -12.98 -3.25
C ALA A 125 2.81 -11.72 -3.71
N ASP A 126 2.41 -10.87 -2.77
CA ASP A 126 1.81 -9.57 -3.08
C ASP A 126 2.81 -8.66 -3.80
N LEU A 127 4.08 -8.66 -3.39
CA LEU A 127 5.15 -7.91 -4.06
C LEU A 127 5.42 -8.42 -5.48
N ARG A 128 5.44 -9.74 -5.70
CA ARG A 128 5.52 -10.34 -7.04
C ARG A 128 4.32 -9.93 -7.90
N THR A 129 3.13 -9.86 -7.31
CA THR A 129 1.90 -9.42 -7.96
C THR A 129 1.99 -7.95 -8.38
N ILE A 130 2.47 -7.07 -7.50
CA ILE A 130 2.74 -5.65 -7.81
C ILE A 130 3.75 -5.53 -8.96
N SER A 131 4.87 -6.26 -8.88
CA SER A 131 5.90 -6.23 -9.91
C SER A 131 5.36 -6.65 -11.29
N THR A 132 4.60 -7.75 -11.33
CA THR A 132 3.96 -8.24 -12.56
C THR A 132 2.99 -7.21 -13.13
N ALA A 133 2.15 -6.61 -12.27
CA ALA A 133 1.23 -5.56 -12.69
C ALA A 133 1.93 -4.34 -13.30
N LEU A 134 3.09 -3.94 -12.77
CA LEU A 134 3.89 -2.85 -13.34
C LEU A 134 4.43 -3.19 -14.74
N LEU A 135 4.88 -4.42 -14.97
CA LEU A 135 5.33 -4.87 -16.29
C LEU A 135 4.20 -4.90 -17.32
N GLU A 136 3.03 -5.41 -16.92
CA GLU A 136 1.84 -5.40 -17.80
C GLU A 136 1.45 -3.98 -18.19
N MET A 137 1.42 -3.06 -17.23
CA MET A 137 1.11 -1.66 -17.48
C MET A 137 2.17 -0.99 -18.38
N ALA A 138 3.45 -1.35 -18.22
CA ALA A 138 4.52 -0.92 -19.12
C ALA A 138 4.31 -1.45 -20.55
N GLY A 139 3.81 -2.67 -20.71
CA GLY A 139 3.42 -3.25 -22.00
C GLY A 139 2.32 -2.44 -22.71
N ARG A 140 1.29 -2.02 -21.96
CA ARG A 140 0.17 -1.20 -22.47
C ARG A 140 0.55 0.21 -22.90
N LEU A 141 1.71 0.71 -22.48
CA LEU A 141 2.24 2.00 -22.95
C LEU A 141 2.88 1.94 -24.34
N ARG A 142 3.13 0.73 -24.88
CA ARG A 142 3.76 0.51 -26.20
C ARG A 142 2.75 0.64 -27.35
N THR A 143 1.49 0.32 -27.08
CA THR A 143 0.32 0.58 -27.94
C THR A 143 -0.15 2.02 -27.80
#